data_AF-A0AAE4ENL0-F1
#
_entry.id   AF-A0AAE4ENL0-F1
#
_cell.length_a   1.000
_cell.length_b   1.000
_cell.length_c   1.000
_cell.angle_alpha   90.00
_cell.angle_beta   90.00
_cell.angle_gamma   90.00
#
_symmetry.space_group_name_H-M   'P 1'
#
loop_
_entity.id
_entity.type
_entity.pdbx_description
1 polymer ?
#
loop_
_entity_poly.entity_id
_entity_poly.type
_entity_poly.pdbx_seq_one_letter_code
_entity_poly.pdbx_strand_id
1 'polypeptide(L)' 'MNSKSNLDKLVKLQEEFDATNSSVIAPTGGKNRDALRRLSEVAGQMARLHEEEAAEMRRIAGRAHDLAITK' A
#
# COMPACT_ATOMS: atom_id res chain seq x y z
N MET A 1 -10.04 14.29 -3.21
CA MET A 1 -9.15 14.04 -4.38
C MET A 1 -7.80 13.45 -3.93
N ASN A 2 -7.82 12.41 -3.07
CA ASN A 2 -6.59 11.75 -2.58
C ASN A 2 -6.25 10.44 -3.30
N SER A 3 -7.24 9.74 -3.91
CA SER A 3 -7.00 8.43 -4.53
C SER A 3 -6.00 8.45 -5.67
N LYS A 4 -5.92 9.54 -6.45
CA LYS A 4 -4.92 9.64 -7.54
C LYS A 4 -3.49 9.72 -6.99
N SER A 5 -3.31 10.41 -5.86
CA SER A 5 -2.02 10.52 -5.14
C SER A 5 -1.64 9.21 -4.45
N ASN A 6 -2.60 8.48 -3.88
CA ASN A 6 -2.33 7.19 -3.23
C ASN A 6 -2.05 6.07 -4.25
N LEU A 7 -2.71 6.07 -5.41
CA LEU A 7 -2.37 5.18 -6.51
C LEU A 7 -0.93 5.39 -7.00
N ASP A 8 -0.50 6.63 -7.21
CA ASP A 8 0.88 6.93 -7.63
C ASP A 8 1.91 6.48 -6.57
N LYS A 9 1.57 6.60 -5.28
CA LYS A 9 2.42 6.07 -4.19
C LYS A 9 2.47 4.54 -4.19
N LEU A 10 1.33 3.88 -4.40
CA LEU A 10 1.25 2.42 -4.45
C LEU A 10 2.07 1.86 -5.62
N VAL A 11 2.02 2.49 -6.79
CA VAL A 11 2.85 2.11 -7.94
C VAL A 11 4.33 2.19 -7.60
N LYS A 12 4.79 3.29 -7.00
CA LYS A 12 6.20 3.44 -6.59
C LYS A 12 6.62 2.40 -5.54
N LEU A 13 5.75 2.11 -4.57
CA LEU A 13 6.02 1.10 -3.56
C LEU A 13 6.06 -0.31 -4.18
N GLN A 14 5.23 -0.59 -5.18
CA GLN A 14 5.26 -1.85 -5.91
C GLN A 14 6.57 -2.01 -6.69
N GLU A 15 7.02 -0.97 -7.39
CA GLU A 15 8.31 -0.96 -8.09
C GLU A 15 9.48 -1.21 -7.11
N GLU A 16 9.45 -0.56 -5.93
CA GLU A 16 10.45 -0.77 -4.88
C GLU A 16 10.40 -2.18 -4.30
N PHE A 17 9.19 -2.73 -4.10
CA PHE A 17 9.00 -4.09 -3.62
C PHE A 17 9.62 -5.08 -4.60
N ASP A 18 9.35 -4.94 -5.90
CA ASP A 18 9.86 -5.84 -6.93
C ASP A 18 11.39 -5.76 -7.05
N ALA A 19 11.97 -4.56 -7.01
CA ALA A 19 13.42 -4.35 -7.02
C ALA A 19 14.11 -4.91 -5.76
N THR A 20 13.44 -4.83 -4.60
CA THR A 20 13.96 -5.42 -3.35
C THR A 20 13.85 -6.95 -3.39
N ASN A 21 12.75 -7.46 -3.94
CA ASN A 21 12.46 -8.89 -4.02
C ASN A 21 13.50 -9.63 -4.88
N SER A 22 13.95 -9.03 -5.98
CA SER A 22 15.03 -9.60 -6.80
C SER A 22 16.35 -9.75 -6.04
N SER A 23 16.52 -9.03 -4.93
CA SER A 23 17.75 -9.01 -4.11
C SER A 23 17.65 -9.87 -2.83
N VAL A 24 16.53 -10.58 -2.63
CA VAL A 24 16.29 -11.41 -1.43
C VAL A 24 17.20 -12.62 -1.35
N ILE A 25 17.56 -13.19 -2.50
CA ILE A 25 18.54 -14.26 -2.57
C ILE A 25 19.89 -13.62 -2.88
N ALA A 26 20.81 -13.69 -1.92
CA ALA A 26 22.17 -13.24 -2.14
C ALA A 26 22.84 -14.10 -3.23
N PRO A 27 23.81 -13.55 -3.99
CA PRO A 27 24.54 -14.31 -5.01
C PRO A 27 25.21 -15.59 -4.48
N THR A 28 25.49 -15.64 -3.18
CA THR A 28 26.07 -16.79 -2.48
C THR A 28 25.06 -17.88 -2.09
N GLY A 29 23.78 -17.73 -2.48
CA GLY A 29 22.70 -18.68 -2.17
C GLY A 29 22.05 -18.49 -0.79
N GLY A 30 22.52 -17.52 0.01
CA GLY A 30 21.94 -17.17 1.32
C GLY A 30 20.77 -16.18 1.22
N LYS A 31 19.93 -16.12 2.27
CA LYS A 31 18.91 -15.08 2.40
C LYS A 31 19.55 -13.74 2.75
N ASN A 32 19.27 -12.70 1.98
CA ASN A 32 19.61 -11.32 2.29
C ASN A 32 18.63 -10.77 3.34
N ARG A 33 19.06 -10.74 4.60
CA ARG A 33 18.22 -10.28 5.73
C ARG A 33 17.79 -8.82 5.58
N ASP A 34 18.63 -7.96 5.01
CA ASP A 34 18.30 -6.56 4.82
C ASP A 34 17.24 -6.38 3.73
N ALA A 35 17.34 -7.13 2.62
CA ALA A 35 16.29 -7.14 1.60
C ALA A 35 14.95 -7.66 2.16
N LEU A 36 14.97 -8.71 2.99
CA LEU A 36 13.77 -9.22 3.65
C LEU A 36 13.15 -8.20 4.62
N ARG A 37 13.97 -7.51 5.40
CA ARG A 37 13.50 -6.43 6.29
C ARG A 37 12.87 -5.31 5.46
N ARG A 38 13.52 -4.91 4.37
CA ARG A 38 13.02 -3.85 3.50
C ARG A 38 11.70 -4.23 2.82
N LEU A 39 11.55 -5.47 2.36
CA LEU A 39 10.27 -5.96 1.83
C LEU A 39 9.14 -5.85 2.85
N SER A 40 9.40 -6.21 4.11
CA SER A 40 8.41 -6.10 5.19
C SER A 40 7.99 -4.64 5.41
N GLU A 41 8.96 -3.71 5.40
CA GLU A 41 8.69 -2.28 5.52
C GLU A 41 7.84 -1.75 4.35
N VAL A 42 8.19 -2.09 3.11
CA VAL A 42 7.48 -1.65 1.91
C VAL A 42 6.06 -2.21 1.88
N ALA A 43 5.89 -3.50 2.16
CA ALA A 43 4.57 -4.13 2.26
C ALA A 43 3.71 -3.48 3.35
N GLY A 44 4.31 -3.13 4.50
CA GLY A 44 3.62 -2.41 5.57
C GLY A 44 3.14 -1.01 5.15
N GLN A 45 3.92 -0.31 4.33
CA GLN A 45 3.51 1.00 3.78
C GLN A 45 2.37 0.86 2.77
N MET A 46 2.42 -0.15 1.90
CA MET A 46 1.34 -0.44 0.95
C MET A 46 0.02 -0.76 1.68
N ALA A 47 0.07 -1.59 2.73
CA ALA A 47 -1.11 -1.92 3.54
C ALA A 47 -1.74 -0.67 4.17
N ARG A 48 -0.95 0.24 4.74
CA ARG A 48 -1.46 1.50 5.31
C ARG A 48 -2.16 2.37 4.27
N LEU A 49 -1.60 2.50 3.07
CA LEU A 49 -2.25 3.28 2.00
C LEU A 49 -3.60 2.70 1.61
N HIS A 50 -3.71 1.37 1.52
CA HIS A 50 -5.00 0.71 1.27
C HIS A 50 -6.01 0.93 2.41
N GLU A 51 -5.57 0.90 3.66
CA GLU A 51 -6.43 1.20 4.81
C GLU A 51 -6.94 2.65 4.79
N GLU A 52 -6.09 3.61 4.44
CA GLU A 52 -6.45 5.02 4.28
C GLU A 52 -7.52 5.20 3.19
N GLU A 53 -7.33 4.57 2.03
CA GLU A 53 -8.30 4.60 0.92
C GLU A 53 -9.63 3.97 1.31
N ALA A 54 -9.59 2.80 1.95
CA ALA A 54 -10.79 2.13 2.45
C ALA A 54 -11.53 2.99 3.48
N ALA A 55 -10.80 3.67 4.38
CA ALA A 55 -11.39 4.59 5.35
C ALA A 55 -12.03 5.82 4.68
N GLU A 56 -11.46 6.34 3.59
CA GLU A 56 -12.06 7.44 2.83
C GLU A 56 -13.32 6.98 2.06
N MET A 57 -13.29 5.80 1.44
CA MET A 57 -14.46 5.22 0.78
C MET A 57 -15.61 4.99 1.77
N ARG A 58 -15.32 4.45 2.96
CA ARG A 58 -16.32 4.28 4.03
C ARG A 58 -16.94 5.61 4.45
N ARG A 59 -16.13 6.68 4.59
CA ARG A 59 -16.63 8.03 4.89
C ARG A 59 -17.52 8.60 3.79
N ILE A 60 -17.20 8.35 2.52
CA ILE A 60 -18.03 8.78 1.38
C ILE A 60 -19.36 8.01 1.37
N ALA A 61 -19.31 6.69 1.56
CA ALA A 61 -20.49 5.84 1.61
C ALA A 61 -21.43 6.23 2.76
N GLY A 62 -20.89 6.51 3.95
CA GLY A 62 -21.69 7.00 5.09
C GLY A 62 -22.43 8.29 4.78
N ARG A 63 -21.73 9.30 4.21
CA ARG A 63 -22.37 10.56 3.79
C ARG A 63 -23.46 10.36 2.74
N ALA A 64 -23.25 9.46 1.79
CA ALA A 64 -24.25 9.14 0.77
C ALA A 64 -25.48 8.45 1.38
N HIS A 65 -25.27 7.55 2.33
CA HIS A 65 -26.35 6.91 3.09
C HIS A 65 -27.15 7.93 3.90
N ASP A 66 -26.48 8.80 4.66
CA ASP A 66 -27.13 9.85 5.46
C ASP A 66 -28.01 10.75 4.60
N LEU A 67 -27.50 11.17 3.43
CA LEU A 67 -28.27 11.99 2.47
C LEU A 67 -29.49 11.24 1.90
N ALA A 68 -29.38 9.92 1.71
CA ALA A 68 -30.48 9.12 1.19
C ALA A 68 -31.63 8.98 2.20
N ILE A 69 -31.34 8.98 3.50
CA ILE A 69 -32.32 8.80 4.57
C ILE A 69 -32.89 10.11 5.15
N THR A 70 -32.28 11.26 4.88
CA THR A 70 -32.75 12.58 5.37
C THR A 70 -33.74 13.28 4.42
N LYS A 71 -34.58 12.51 3.71
CA LYS A 71 -35.73 13.04 2.97
C LYS A 71 -36.99 13.12 3.81
#